data_AF-A0A7S2I7E2-F1
#
_entry.id   AF-A0A7S2I7E2-F1
#
_cell.length_a   1.000
_cell.length_b   1.000
_cell.length_c   1.000
_cell.angle_alpha   90.00
_cell.angle_beta   90.00
_cell.angle_gamma   90.00
#
_symmetry.space_group_name_H-M   'P 1'
#
loop_
_entity.id
_entity.type
_entity.pdbx_description
1 polymer ?
#
loop_
_entity_poly.entity_id
_entity_poly.type
_entity_poly.pdbx_seq_one_letter_code
_entity_poly.pdbx_strand_id
1 'polypeptide(L)'
;EDNSKVGTSGNATDMVSAEKQKEHNETAALLSQPILPPPPPPPLDTDRLRSATNSDGLLAVLGAAQVLRAMQDGGAKKRAKEAVLSLEEWVENGEQSIAFRLASWRDQRAAQGDLQIAMQENSNFMAFISNKAISNRKAFSSKLREAIESTDFGDVTFLRIISTIVAGMHSPCLRLELLQYILGLDNRYSVLHVARSIELAETCMNFSAYEMGVNSDNDIDSQQKKMPQLQQR
;
A
#
# COMPACT_ATOMS: atom_id res chain seq x y z
N GLU A 1 89.51 0.06 5.55
CA GLU A 1 90.18 -1.16 6.03
C GLU A 1 89.87 -1.32 7.51
N ASP A 2 89.93 -2.55 8.01
CA ASP A 2 89.92 -2.98 9.43
C ASP A 2 88.62 -2.95 10.25
N ASN A 3 87.84 -3.99 9.99
CA ASN A 3 87.68 -5.18 10.84
C ASN A 3 88.24 -5.18 12.30
N SER A 4 87.39 -5.69 13.21
CA SER A 4 87.68 -6.64 14.31
C SER A 4 87.80 -6.21 15.79
N LYS A 5 87.15 -7.08 16.60
CA LYS A 5 87.31 -7.48 18.02
C LYS A 5 86.69 -6.59 19.11
N VAL A 6 85.81 -7.03 20.03
CA VAL A 6 85.51 -8.28 20.82
C VAL A 6 85.78 -8.03 22.31
N GLY A 7 84.79 -8.39 23.15
CA GLY A 7 84.87 -8.62 24.59
C GLY A 7 84.26 -7.47 25.43
N THR A 8 83.39 -7.66 26.43
CA THR A 8 83.29 -8.78 27.37
C THR A 8 81.98 -8.69 28.18
N SER A 9 81.35 -9.86 28.39
CA SER A 9 80.59 -10.35 29.55
C SER A 9 79.89 -9.38 30.53
N GLY A 10 78.58 -9.52 30.63
CA GLY A 10 77.76 -9.10 31.75
C GLY A 10 76.57 -10.06 31.87
N ASN A 11 76.53 -10.78 32.98
CA ASN A 11 75.72 -11.98 33.20
C ASN A 11 74.36 -11.63 33.83
N ALA A 12 73.43 -12.56 33.66
CA ALA A 12 72.42 -12.97 34.63
C ALA A 12 71.12 -12.15 34.76
N THR A 13 70.02 -12.85 34.44
CA THR A 13 68.76 -12.91 35.21
C THR A 13 68.15 -11.59 35.65
N ASP A 14 67.14 -11.13 34.92
CA ASP A 14 65.75 -11.21 35.38
C ASP A 14 64.84 -10.65 34.28
N MET A 15 63.54 -10.93 34.37
CA MET A 15 62.46 -10.39 33.51
C MET A 15 62.04 -11.22 32.28
N VAL A 16 62.09 -12.55 32.37
CA VAL A 16 61.16 -13.40 31.59
C VAL A 16 59.93 -13.66 32.46
N SER A 17 59.05 -12.66 32.64
CA SER A 17 57.70 -12.86 33.24
C SER A 17 56.72 -11.69 33.04
N ALA A 18 56.89 -10.83 32.03
CA ALA A 18 55.96 -9.70 31.83
C ALA A 18 55.50 -9.43 30.38
N GLU A 19 55.79 -10.31 29.42
CA GLU A 19 55.46 -10.09 27.99
C GLU A 19 54.58 -11.18 27.37
N LYS A 20 53.84 -11.96 28.19
CA LYS A 20 52.88 -12.96 27.68
C LYS A 20 51.48 -12.86 28.29
N GLN A 21 51.10 -11.65 28.73
CA GLN A 21 49.75 -11.36 29.24
C GLN A 21 49.15 -10.05 28.69
N LYS A 22 49.75 -9.46 27.64
CA LYS A 22 49.24 -8.21 27.04
C LYS A 22 48.64 -8.37 25.63
N GLU A 23 48.59 -9.58 25.07
CA GLU A 23 47.95 -9.84 23.76
C GLU A 23 46.55 -10.47 23.86
N HIS A 24 46.11 -10.89 25.05
CA HIS A 24 44.83 -11.59 25.21
C HIS A 24 43.64 -10.69 25.62
N ASN A 25 43.82 -9.37 25.68
CA ASN A 25 42.77 -8.46 26.14
C ASN A 25 42.36 -7.36 25.13
N GLU A 26 42.90 -7.36 23.90
CA GLU A 26 42.47 -6.43 22.84
C GLU A 26 41.45 -7.04 21.86
N THR A 27 41.23 -8.35 21.89
CA THR A 27 40.25 -9.03 21.01
C THR A 27 38.83 -9.12 21.59
N ALA A 28 38.63 -8.76 22.86
CA ALA A 28 37.31 -8.79 23.51
C ALA A 28 36.56 -7.44 23.48
N ALA A 29 37.22 -6.35 23.10
CA ALA A 29 36.64 -4.99 23.14
C ALA A 29 36.01 -4.51 21.82
N LEU A 30 36.10 -5.29 20.73
CA LEU A 30 35.56 -4.92 19.41
C LEU A 30 34.16 -5.48 19.09
N LEU A 31 33.51 -6.20 20.01
CA LEU A 31 32.21 -6.85 19.78
C LEU A 31 31.02 -6.20 20.51
N SER A 32 31.17 -4.98 21.03
CA SER A 32 30.07 -4.27 21.72
C SER A 32 29.73 -2.93 21.08
N GLN A 33 29.73 -2.87 19.74
CA GLN A 33 28.99 -1.79 19.07
C GLN A 33 27.50 -2.17 19.05
N PRO A 34 26.60 -1.35 19.62
CA PRO A 34 25.17 -1.55 19.44
C PRO A 34 24.88 -1.47 17.93
N ILE A 35 24.39 -2.56 17.36
CA ILE A 35 23.94 -2.62 15.97
C ILE A 35 22.75 -1.65 15.88
N LEU A 36 23.01 -0.43 15.43
CA LEU A 36 21.95 0.51 15.13
C LEU A 36 21.04 -0.15 14.08
N PRO A 37 19.70 -0.11 14.26
CA PRO A 37 18.81 -0.63 13.24
C PRO A 37 19.16 0.07 11.91
N PRO A 38 19.21 -0.69 10.80
CA PRO A 38 19.52 -0.10 9.51
C PRO A 38 18.55 1.07 9.27
N PRO A 39 19.04 2.22 8.77
CA PRO A 39 18.18 3.34 8.47
C PRO A 39 17.03 2.85 7.58
N PRO A 40 15.78 3.29 7.84
CA PRO A 40 14.65 2.90 7.01
C PRO A 40 14.99 3.21 5.55
N PRO A 41 14.71 2.28 4.63
CA PRO A 41 15.03 2.49 3.23
C PRO A 41 14.40 3.81 2.76
N PRO A 42 15.12 4.60 1.93
CA PRO A 42 14.58 5.84 1.42
C PRO A 42 13.21 5.55 0.77
N PRO A 43 12.22 6.43 0.99
CA PRO A 43 10.87 6.21 0.47
C PRO A 43 10.95 5.99 -1.03
N LEU A 44 10.42 4.84 -1.47
CA LEU A 44 10.42 4.47 -2.87
C LEU A 44 9.67 5.56 -3.64
N ASP A 45 10.37 6.20 -4.59
CA ASP A 45 9.78 7.22 -5.45
C ASP A 45 8.83 6.55 -6.45
N THR A 46 7.61 6.28 -5.95
CA THR A 46 6.57 5.63 -6.73
C THR A 46 6.17 6.48 -7.92
N ASP A 47 6.28 7.81 -7.87
CA ASP A 47 5.96 8.70 -8.99
C ASP A 47 6.95 8.51 -10.15
N ARG A 48 8.26 8.41 -9.85
CA ARG A 48 9.27 8.08 -10.86
C ARG A 48 9.07 6.70 -11.47
N LEU A 49 8.86 5.67 -10.66
CA LEU A 49 8.59 4.31 -11.18
C LEU A 49 7.32 4.26 -12.02
N ARG A 50 6.27 4.98 -11.60
CA ARG A 50 5.00 5.10 -12.30
C ARG A 50 5.16 5.82 -13.63
N SER A 51 6.06 6.80 -13.75
CA SER A 51 6.34 7.51 -15.01
C SER A 51 7.16 6.70 -16.02
N ALA A 52 7.93 5.71 -15.55
CA ALA A 52 8.89 4.96 -16.35
C ALA A 52 8.37 3.59 -16.84
N THR A 53 7.17 3.16 -16.42
CA THR A 53 6.66 1.80 -16.70
C THR A 53 5.40 1.79 -17.55
N ASN A 54 5.41 0.97 -18.60
CA ASN A 54 4.23 0.55 -19.36
C ASN A 54 3.83 -0.90 -19.04
N SER A 55 4.39 -1.48 -17.96
CA SER A 55 4.08 -2.85 -17.57
C SER A 55 2.78 -2.89 -16.77
N ASP A 56 1.76 -3.56 -17.30
CA ASP A 56 0.47 -3.81 -16.62
C ASP A 56 0.64 -4.40 -15.21
N GLY A 57 1.63 -5.28 -15.04
CA GLY A 57 1.92 -5.92 -13.75
C GLY A 57 2.47 -4.93 -12.73
N LEU A 58 3.44 -4.10 -13.13
CA LEU A 58 3.99 -3.08 -12.22
C LEU A 58 2.96 -1.99 -11.91
N LEU A 59 2.11 -1.61 -12.88
CA LEU A 59 1.03 -0.66 -12.65
C LEU A 59 0.02 -1.19 -11.63
N ALA A 60 -0.34 -2.48 -11.70
CA ALA A 60 -1.22 -3.11 -10.71
C ALA A 60 -0.60 -3.15 -9.30
N VAL A 61 0.70 -3.42 -9.18
CA VAL A 61 1.42 -3.42 -7.89
C VAL A 61 1.49 -2.01 -7.29
N LEU A 62 1.82 -1.01 -8.10
CA LEU A 62 1.82 0.39 -7.67
C LEU A 62 0.41 0.84 -7.24
N GLY A 63 -0.61 0.44 -8.00
CA GLY A 63 -2.00 0.71 -7.66
C GLY A 63 -2.40 0.07 -6.34
N ALA A 64 -2.03 -1.19 -6.11
CA ALA A 64 -2.30 -1.88 -4.85
C ALA A 64 -1.65 -1.14 -3.66
N ALA A 65 -0.39 -0.73 -3.79
CA ALA A 65 0.28 0.06 -2.76
C ALA A 65 -0.42 1.40 -2.48
N GLN A 66 -0.90 2.09 -3.53
CA GLN A 66 -1.66 3.33 -3.39
C GLN A 66 -3.01 3.11 -2.71
N VAL A 67 -3.73 2.05 -3.08
CA VAL A 67 -5.00 1.65 -2.47
C VAL A 67 -4.82 1.39 -0.98
N LEU A 68 -3.83 0.58 -0.60
CA LEU A 68 -3.51 0.27 0.79
C LEU A 68 -3.19 1.52 1.59
N ARG A 69 -2.34 2.39 1.04
CA ARG A 69 -2.00 3.68 1.67
C ARG A 69 -3.24 4.58 1.82
N ALA A 70 -4.08 4.66 0.80
CA ALA A 70 -5.30 5.46 0.84
C ALA A 70 -6.27 4.97 1.92
N MET A 71 -6.35 3.66 2.15
CA MET A 71 -7.14 3.07 3.24
C MET A 71 -6.50 3.37 4.60
N GLN A 72 -5.20 3.13 4.75
CA GLN A 72 -4.47 3.35 6.00
C GLN A 72 -4.52 4.81 6.48
N ASP A 73 -4.32 5.76 5.57
CA ASP A 73 -4.31 7.20 5.90
C ASP A 73 -5.73 7.80 6.01
N GLY A 74 -6.78 6.99 5.81
CA GLY A 74 -8.17 7.44 5.79
C GLY A 74 -8.57 8.30 4.57
N GLY A 75 -7.65 8.47 3.61
CA GLY A 75 -7.86 9.22 2.37
C GLY A 75 -8.98 8.64 1.51
N ALA A 76 -9.06 7.31 1.40
CA ALA A 76 -10.13 6.62 0.68
C ALA A 76 -11.51 6.93 1.26
N LYS A 77 -11.64 6.92 2.60
CA LYS A 77 -12.89 7.24 3.30
C LYS A 77 -13.35 8.67 3.05
N LYS A 78 -12.41 9.62 3.15
CA LYS A 78 -12.71 11.04 2.87
C LYS A 78 -13.18 11.24 1.42
N ARG A 79 -12.42 10.73 0.45
CA ARG A 79 -12.72 10.88 -0.97
C ARG A 79 -14.00 10.15 -1.39
N ALA A 80 -14.31 9.00 -0.77
CA ALA A 80 -15.56 8.28 -1.00
C ALA A 80 -16.78 9.10 -0.55
N LYS A 81 -16.71 9.74 0.62
CA LYS A 81 -17.78 10.64 1.10
C LYS A 81 -17.97 11.84 0.18
N GLU A 82 -16.89 12.49 -0.21
CA GLU A 82 -16.93 13.61 -1.17
C GLU A 82 -17.56 13.17 -2.50
N ALA A 83 -17.14 12.03 -3.05
CA ALA A 83 -17.68 11.49 -4.30
C ALA A 83 -19.19 11.18 -4.21
N VAL A 84 -19.65 10.61 -3.10
CA VAL A 84 -21.09 10.35 -2.87
C VAL A 84 -21.88 11.66 -2.82
N LEU A 85 -21.42 12.65 -2.04
CA LEU A 85 -22.10 13.94 -1.92
C LEU A 85 -22.19 14.64 -3.28
N SER A 86 -21.08 14.71 -4.03
CA SER A 86 -21.08 15.32 -5.36
C SER A 86 -21.98 14.58 -6.35
N LEU A 87 -22.06 13.25 -6.28
CA LEU A 87 -22.96 12.47 -7.12
C LEU A 87 -24.43 12.70 -6.79
N GLU A 88 -24.77 12.78 -5.51
CA GLU A 88 -26.14 13.02 -5.07
C GLU A 88 -26.62 14.41 -5.46
N GLU A 89 -25.77 15.43 -5.24
CA GLU A 89 -26.04 16.80 -5.71
C GLU A 89 -26.22 16.85 -7.23
N TRP A 90 -25.34 16.16 -7.99
CA TRP A 90 -25.49 16.07 -9.43
C TRP A 90 -26.82 15.42 -9.83
N VAL A 91 -27.20 14.34 -9.15
CA VAL A 91 -28.43 13.60 -9.41
C VAL A 91 -29.66 14.46 -9.12
N GLU A 92 -29.71 15.14 -7.99
CA GLU A 92 -30.81 16.00 -7.59
C GLU A 92 -31.04 17.10 -8.63
N ASN A 93 -29.97 17.80 -9.01
CA ASN A 93 -30.03 18.83 -10.05
C ASN A 93 -30.40 18.26 -11.43
N GLY A 94 -29.88 17.07 -11.76
CA GLY A 94 -30.11 16.40 -13.05
C GLY A 94 -31.54 15.90 -13.23
N GLU A 95 -32.23 15.53 -12.14
CA GLU A 95 -33.64 15.17 -12.15
C GLU A 95 -34.55 16.37 -12.43
N GLN A 96 -34.20 17.52 -11.84
CA GLN A 96 -34.99 18.73 -11.95
C GLN A 96 -34.75 19.47 -13.28
N SER A 97 -33.57 19.31 -13.90
CA SER A 97 -33.18 20.14 -15.05
C SER A 97 -32.41 19.39 -16.12
N ILE A 98 -32.99 19.30 -17.33
CA ILE A 98 -32.26 18.85 -18.54
C ILE A 98 -31.18 19.87 -18.91
N ALA A 99 -31.43 21.17 -18.72
CA ALA A 99 -30.43 22.20 -18.99
C ALA A 99 -29.19 22.04 -18.11
N PHE A 100 -29.36 21.65 -16.84
CA PHE A 100 -28.25 21.29 -15.96
C PHE A 100 -27.45 20.10 -16.51
N ARG A 101 -28.12 19.03 -16.95
CA ARG A 101 -27.45 17.87 -17.56
C ARG A 101 -26.64 18.25 -18.80
N LEU A 102 -27.18 19.14 -19.63
CA LEU A 102 -26.48 19.65 -20.82
C LEU A 102 -25.27 20.49 -20.46
N ALA A 103 -25.42 21.41 -19.50
CA ALA A 103 -24.32 22.25 -19.00
C ALA A 103 -23.21 21.38 -18.40
N SER A 104 -23.57 20.44 -17.51
CA SER A 104 -22.62 19.52 -16.89
C SER A 104 -21.88 18.64 -17.90
N TRP A 105 -22.57 18.16 -18.94
CA TRP A 105 -21.90 17.44 -20.03
C TRP A 105 -20.89 18.33 -20.76
N ARG A 106 -21.27 19.57 -21.07
CA ARG A 106 -20.38 20.54 -21.72
C ARG A 106 -19.16 20.84 -20.85
N ASP A 107 -19.36 21.02 -19.55
CA ASP A 107 -18.28 21.33 -18.60
C ASP A 107 -17.33 20.13 -18.45
N GLN A 108 -17.85 18.90 -18.41
CA GLN A 108 -17.03 17.69 -18.44
C GLN A 108 -16.15 17.64 -19.71
N ARG A 109 -16.69 18.03 -20.86
CA ARG A 109 -15.94 18.08 -22.13
C ARG A 109 -14.88 19.17 -22.11
N ALA A 110 -15.17 20.33 -21.55
CA ALA A 110 -14.20 21.40 -21.40
C ALA A 110 -13.03 20.97 -20.48
N ALA A 111 -13.32 20.24 -19.41
CA ALA A 111 -12.31 19.73 -18.48
C ALA A 111 -11.41 18.64 -19.07
N GLN A 112 -11.90 17.87 -20.06
CA GLN A 112 -11.12 16.83 -20.72
C GLN A 112 -10.11 17.36 -21.76
N GLY A 113 -10.19 18.64 -22.16
CA GLY A 113 -9.22 19.27 -23.06
C GLY A 113 -9.09 18.62 -24.45
N ASP A 114 -7.92 18.76 -25.08
CA ASP A 114 -7.55 18.23 -26.40
C ASP A 114 -7.16 16.73 -26.37
N LEU A 115 -7.38 16.06 -25.23
CA LEU A 115 -7.23 14.61 -25.13
C LEU A 115 -8.31 13.99 -26.02
N GLN A 116 -7.93 13.62 -27.24
CA GLN A 116 -8.72 12.80 -28.14
C GLN A 116 -8.93 11.39 -27.55
N ILE A 117 -9.60 11.30 -26.39
CA ILE A 117 -10.20 10.07 -25.92
C ILE A 117 -11.27 9.76 -26.98
N ALA A 118 -10.91 8.85 -27.87
CA ALA A 118 -11.67 8.42 -29.02
C ALA A 118 -13.09 8.03 -28.59
N MET A 119 -14.01 8.97 -28.69
CA MET A 119 -15.43 8.74 -28.44
C MET A 119 -16.17 9.21 -29.69
N GLN A 120 -16.24 8.31 -30.67
CA GLN A 120 -17.11 8.48 -31.82
C GLN A 120 -18.58 8.61 -31.36
N GLU A 121 -19.22 9.64 -31.93
CA GLU A 121 -20.64 9.81 -32.27
C GLU A 121 -21.72 9.70 -31.18
N ASN A 122 -22.56 10.75 -31.10
CA ASN A 122 -23.96 10.92 -30.64
C ASN A 122 -24.58 9.99 -29.56
N SER A 123 -24.28 8.70 -29.55
CA SER A 123 -24.66 7.70 -28.55
C SER A 123 -24.22 8.09 -27.14
N ASN A 124 -23.01 8.66 -26.98
CA ASN A 124 -22.48 9.04 -25.67
C ASN A 124 -23.14 10.27 -25.05
N PHE A 125 -23.54 11.24 -25.88
CA PHE A 125 -24.29 12.41 -25.42
C PHE A 125 -25.63 11.98 -24.85
N MET A 126 -26.43 11.23 -25.62
CA MET A 126 -27.73 10.75 -25.18
C MET A 126 -27.62 9.82 -23.97
N ALA A 127 -26.58 8.97 -23.93
CA ALA A 127 -26.31 8.14 -22.76
C ALA A 127 -26.08 8.98 -21.49
N PHE A 128 -25.37 10.12 -21.58
CA PHE A 128 -25.10 11.00 -20.45
C PHE A 128 -26.31 11.81 -19.99
N ILE A 129 -27.08 12.38 -20.93
CA ILE A 129 -28.20 13.25 -20.59
C ILE A 129 -29.49 12.48 -20.32
N SER A 130 -29.55 11.17 -20.61
CA SER A 130 -30.74 10.35 -20.40
C SER A 130 -31.13 10.19 -18.93
N ASN A 131 -32.40 9.84 -18.69
CA ASN A 131 -32.85 9.41 -17.36
C ASN A 131 -32.17 8.10 -16.91
N LYS A 132 -31.72 7.27 -17.85
CA LYS A 132 -30.91 6.08 -17.55
C LYS A 132 -29.57 6.46 -16.88
N ALA A 133 -28.97 7.58 -17.27
CA ALA A 133 -27.78 8.11 -16.62
C ALA A 133 -28.03 8.43 -15.14
N ILE A 134 -29.18 9.05 -14.85
CA ILE A 134 -29.61 9.39 -13.49
C ILE A 134 -29.79 8.11 -12.67
N SER A 135 -30.54 7.14 -13.18
CA SER A 135 -30.74 5.84 -12.50
C SER A 135 -29.42 5.12 -12.23
N ASN A 136 -28.50 5.12 -13.20
CA ASN A 136 -27.18 4.50 -13.04
C ASN A 136 -26.33 5.22 -11.97
N ARG A 137 -26.34 6.56 -11.95
CA ARG A 137 -25.63 7.36 -10.93
C ARG A 137 -26.23 7.18 -9.54
N LYS A 138 -27.56 7.13 -9.43
CA LYS A 138 -28.27 6.79 -8.17
C LYS A 138 -27.85 5.42 -7.65
N ALA A 139 -27.90 4.39 -8.49
CA ALA A 139 -27.52 3.04 -8.11
C ALA A 139 -26.05 2.95 -7.68
N PHE A 140 -25.15 3.65 -8.40
CA PHE A 140 -23.73 3.71 -8.02
C PHE A 140 -23.52 4.45 -6.69
N SER A 141 -24.14 5.62 -6.51
CA SER A 141 -24.04 6.39 -5.28
C SER A 141 -24.57 5.61 -4.07
N SER A 142 -25.73 4.94 -4.21
CA SER A 142 -26.31 4.11 -3.15
C SER A 142 -25.37 2.97 -2.74
N LYS A 143 -24.77 2.25 -3.70
CA LYS A 143 -23.81 1.17 -3.40
C LYS A 143 -22.56 1.70 -2.72
N LEU A 144 -22.05 2.86 -3.15
CA LEU A 144 -20.86 3.46 -2.56
C LEU A 144 -21.14 3.97 -1.15
N ARG A 145 -22.32 4.57 -0.91
CA ARG A 145 -22.79 4.97 0.42
C ARG A 145 -22.89 3.79 1.37
N GLU A 146 -23.54 2.71 0.94
CA GLU A 146 -23.61 1.46 1.71
C GLU A 146 -22.22 0.92 2.05
N ALA A 147 -21.27 0.96 1.10
CA ALA A 147 -19.89 0.57 1.34
C ALA A 147 -19.20 1.43 2.41
N ILE A 148 -19.43 2.75 2.40
CA ILE A 148 -18.85 3.68 3.38
C ILE A 148 -19.45 3.47 4.77
N GLU A 149 -20.75 3.17 4.84
CA GLU A 149 -21.48 3.00 6.11
C GLU A 149 -21.22 1.64 6.76
N SER A 150 -20.98 0.59 5.96
CA SER A 150 -20.75 -0.78 6.43
C SER A 150 -19.29 -1.09 6.77
N THR A 151 -18.35 -0.16 6.55
CA THR A 151 -16.91 -0.44 6.69
C THR A 151 -16.18 0.63 7.51
N ASP A 152 -15.14 0.20 8.22
CA ASP A 152 -14.24 1.10 8.94
C ASP A 152 -13.02 1.51 8.10
N PHE A 153 -12.86 0.95 6.89
CA PHE A 153 -11.71 1.07 5.99
C PHE A 153 -10.42 0.44 6.54
N GLY A 154 -10.51 -0.34 7.62
CA GLY A 154 -9.42 -1.13 8.19
C GLY A 154 -9.42 -2.60 7.75
N ASP A 155 -10.51 -3.06 7.10
CA ASP A 155 -10.69 -4.43 6.65
C ASP A 155 -10.83 -4.57 5.13
N VAL A 156 -10.90 -5.83 4.67
CA VAL A 156 -11.08 -6.16 3.25
C VAL A 156 -12.49 -5.91 2.73
N THR A 157 -13.47 -5.62 3.60
CA THR A 157 -14.88 -5.51 3.23
C THR A 157 -15.10 -4.38 2.24
N PHE A 158 -14.46 -3.22 2.46
CA PHE A 158 -14.54 -2.09 1.52
C PHE A 158 -14.04 -2.49 0.14
N LEU A 159 -12.86 -3.13 0.06
CA LEU A 159 -12.25 -3.57 -1.19
C LEU A 159 -13.12 -4.58 -1.95
N ARG A 160 -13.78 -5.51 -1.25
CA ARG A 160 -14.71 -6.46 -1.87
C ARG A 160 -15.92 -5.78 -2.50
N ILE A 161 -16.47 -4.77 -1.83
CA ILE A 161 -17.60 -4.01 -2.38
C ILE A 161 -17.14 -3.22 -3.61
N ILE A 162 -15.99 -2.55 -3.55
CA ILE A 162 -15.44 -1.84 -4.71
C ILE A 162 -15.12 -2.81 -5.86
N SER A 163 -14.56 -3.98 -5.58
CA SER A 163 -14.30 -5.04 -6.58
C SER A 163 -15.60 -5.46 -7.30
N THR A 164 -16.68 -5.66 -6.53
CA THR A 164 -18.01 -5.96 -7.08
C THR A 164 -18.53 -4.84 -7.99
N ILE A 165 -18.30 -3.58 -7.62
CA ILE A 165 -18.68 -2.42 -8.43
C ILE A 165 -17.87 -2.36 -9.73
N VAL A 166 -16.55 -2.61 -9.67
CA VAL A 166 -15.64 -2.62 -10.81
C VAL A 166 -15.99 -3.74 -11.79
N ALA A 167 -16.31 -4.95 -11.30
CA ALA A 167 -16.70 -6.09 -12.13
C ALA A 167 -17.97 -5.81 -12.98
N GLY A 168 -18.84 -4.91 -12.53
CA GLY A 168 -20.02 -4.48 -13.29
C GLY A 168 -19.73 -3.42 -14.37
N MET A 169 -18.48 -2.97 -14.53
CA MET A 169 -18.11 -1.92 -15.50
C MET A 169 -17.62 -2.51 -16.82
N HIS A 170 -18.16 -2.00 -17.92
CA HIS A 170 -17.87 -2.51 -19.27
C HIS A 170 -17.16 -1.46 -20.17
N SER A 171 -16.90 -0.25 -19.67
CA SER A 171 -16.29 0.85 -20.42
C SER A 171 -15.72 1.93 -19.48
N PRO A 172 -14.67 2.69 -19.86
CA PRO A 172 -14.28 3.90 -19.16
C PRO A 172 -15.48 4.84 -19.05
N CYS A 173 -15.86 5.15 -17.82
CA CYS A 173 -17.02 5.96 -17.51
C CYS A 173 -16.76 6.75 -16.24
N LEU A 174 -17.62 7.74 -15.95
CA LEU A 174 -17.55 8.54 -14.72
C LEU A 174 -17.35 7.69 -13.45
N ARG A 175 -17.93 6.49 -13.39
CA ARG A 175 -17.76 5.57 -12.26
C ARG A 175 -16.31 5.14 -12.07
N LEU A 176 -15.58 4.89 -13.17
CA LEU A 176 -14.16 4.58 -13.13
C LEU A 176 -13.35 5.78 -12.63
N GLU A 177 -13.62 6.97 -13.16
CA GLU A 177 -12.93 8.22 -12.74
C GLU A 177 -13.12 8.47 -11.25
N LEU A 178 -14.34 8.28 -10.73
CA LEU A 178 -14.62 8.41 -9.31
C LEU A 178 -13.93 7.34 -8.47
N LEU A 179 -13.89 6.09 -8.93
CA LEU A 179 -13.16 5.05 -8.21
C LEU A 179 -11.65 5.30 -8.22
N GLN A 180 -11.08 5.77 -9.33
CA GLN A 180 -9.69 6.19 -9.40
C GLN A 180 -9.42 7.31 -8.39
N TYR A 181 -10.26 8.35 -8.35
CA TYR A 181 -10.17 9.42 -7.35
C TYR A 181 -10.20 8.86 -5.92
N ILE A 182 -11.20 8.05 -5.59
CA ILE A 182 -11.38 7.46 -4.26
C ILE A 182 -10.13 6.69 -3.83
N LEU A 183 -9.62 5.83 -4.71
CA LEU A 183 -8.47 4.98 -4.47
C LEU A 183 -7.12 5.73 -4.58
N GLY A 184 -7.11 6.97 -5.04
CA GLY A 184 -5.89 7.76 -5.23
C GLY A 184 -5.07 7.32 -6.45
N LEU A 185 -5.75 6.76 -7.45
CA LEU A 185 -5.19 6.32 -8.71
C LEU A 185 -5.35 7.43 -9.76
N ASP A 186 -4.45 7.45 -10.74
CA ASP A 186 -4.52 8.39 -11.87
C ASP A 186 -5.29 7.80 -13.07
N ASN A 187 -5.46 8.60 -14.12
CA ASN A 187 -6.25 8.25 -15.30
C ASN A 187 -5.66 7.12 -16.15
N ARG A 188 -4.44 6.64 -15.88
CA ARG A 188 -3.83 5.50 -16.59
C ARG A 188 -4.40 4.16 -16.16
N TYR A 189 -5.03 4.11 -15.00
CA TYR A 189 -5.60 2.89 -14.46
C TYR A 189 -6.93 2.56 -15.13
N SER A 190 -6.89 1.82 -16.23
CA SER A 190 -8.12 1.23 -16.83
C SER A 190 -8.90 0.36 -15.82
N VAL A 191 -10.14 -0.01 -16.16
CA VAL A 191 -10.99 -0.91 -15.34
C VAL A 191 -10.22 -2.17 -14.90
N LEU A 192 -9.46 -2.77 -15.82
CA LEU A 192 -8.64 -3.95 -15.55
C LEU A 192 -7.52 -3.67 -14.55
N HIS A 193 -6.83 -2.53 -14.67
CA HIS A 193 -5.79 -2.14 -13.72
C HIS A 193 -6.35 -1.87 -12.33
N VAL A 194 -7.50 -1.20 -12.24
CA VAL A 194 -8.19 -0.96 -10.96
C VAL A 194 -8.59 -2.29 -10.32
N ALA A 195 -9.20 -3.22 -11.09
CA ALA A 195 -9.58 -4.54 -10.59
C ALA A 195 -8.38 -5.31 -10.02
N ARG A 196 -7.28 -5.41 -10.79
CA ARG A 196 -6.05 -6.08 -10.36
C ARG A 196 -5.40 -5.41 -9.14
N SER A 197 -5.43 -4.08 -9.07
CA SER A 197 -4.90 -3.34 -7.92
C SER A 197 -5.66 -3.64 -6.64
N ILE A 198 -7.00 -3.74 -6.73
CA ILE A 198 -7.87 -4.10 -5.61
C ILE A 198 -7.63 -5.54 -5.17
N GLU A 199 -7.54 -6.48 -6.11
CA GLU A 199 -7.28 -7.90 -5.83
C GLU A 199 -5.95 -8.11 -5.09
N LEU A 200 -4.89 -7.43 -5.54
CA LEU A 200 -3.59 -7.47 -4.88
C LEU A 200 -3.63 -6.83 -3.49
N ALA A 201 -4.31 -5.70 -3.33
CA ALA A 201 -4.48 -5.05 -2.02
C ALA A 201 -5.26 -5.94 -1.04
N GLU A 202 -6.36 -6.57 -1.48
CA GLU A 202 -7.13 -7.53 -0.68
C GLU A 202 -6.27 -8.72 -0.26
N THR A 203 -5.47 -9.26 -1.19
CA THR A 203 -4.53 -10.36 -0.91
C THR A 203 -3.53 -9.97 0.18
N CYS A 204 -2.92 -8.79 0.10
CA CYS A 204 -2.00 -8.29 1.12
C CYS A 204 -2.66 -8.13 2.50
N MET A 205 -3.89 -7.61 2.55
CA MET A 205 -4.63 -7.46 3.81
C MET A 205 -4.99 -8.81 4.44
N ASN A 206 -5.40 -9.79 3.63
CA ASN A 206 -5.69 -11.14 4.11
C ASN A 206 -4.44 -11.82 4.70
N PHE A 207 -3.27 -11.66 4.06
CA PHE A 207 -2.02 -12.17 4.61
C PHE A 207 -1.65 -11.50 5.95
N SER A 208 -1.79 -10.18 6.04
CA SER A 208 -1.54 -9.46 7.29
C SER A 208 -2.46 -9.92 8.43
N ALA A 209 -3.73 -10.24 8.13
CA ALA A 209 -4.66 -10.76 9.12
C ALA A 209 -4.28 -12.18 9.60
N TYR A 210 -3.74 -13.01 8.70
CA TYR A 210 -3.30 -14.36 9.04
C TYR A 210 -2.05 -14.39 9.93
N GLU A 211 -1.04 -13.56 9.65
CA GLU A 211 0.19 -13.50 10.46
C GLU A 211 -0.07 -13.04 11.92
N MET A 212 -1.07 -12.16 12.13
CA MET A 212 -1.46 -11.75 13.48
C MET A 212 -2.26 -12.82 14.24
N GLY A 213 -2.91 -13.75 13.53
CA GLY A 213 -3.61 -14.90 14.15
C GLY A 213 -2.65 -16.00 14.61
N VAL A 214 -1.61 -16.31 13.84
CA VAL A 214 -0.69 -17.43 14.10
C VAL A 214 0.24 -17.19 15.31
N ASN A 215 0.55 -15.93 15.64
CA ASN A 215 1.39 -15.61 16.80
C ASN A 215 0.69 -15.77 18.16
N SER A 216 -0.63 -15.96 18.19
CA SER A 216 -1.40 -16.07 19.44
C SER A 216 -1.50 -17.51 19.98
N ASP A 217 -1.21 -18.52 19.16
CA ASP A 217 -1.38 -19.94 19.53
C ASP A 217 -0.08 -20.61 20.03
N ASN A 218 1.07 -19.96 19.93
CA ASN A 218 2.37 -20.52 20.35
C ASN A 218 2.71 -20.32 21.85
N ASP A 219 1.87 -19.62 22.62
CA ASP A 219 2.14 -19.35 24.05
C ASP A 219 1.49 -20.35 25.03
N ILE A 220 0.78 -21.38 24.55
CA ILE A 220 0.05 -22.32 25.43
C ILE A 220 0.84 -23.60 25.76
N ASP A 221 1.99 -23.87 25.14
CA ASP A 221 2.70 -25.16 25.33
C ASP A 221 3.87 -25.13 26.33
N SER A 222 4.05 -24.04 27.09
CA SER A 222 5.15 -23.90 28.06
C SER A 222 4.83 -24.34 29.50
N GLN A 223 3.65 -24.93 29.77
CA GLN A 223 3.25 -25.31 31.14
C GLN A 223 3.07 -26.83 31.40
N GLN A 224 3.31 -27.71 30.43
CA GLN A 224 3.23 -29.18 30.64
C GLN A 224 4.60 -29.86 30.60
N LYS A 225 5.50 -29.51 31.52
CA LYS A 225 6.66 -30.38 31.84
C LYS A 225 7.14 -30.25 33.29
N LYS A 226 6.28 -30.60 34.24
CA LYS A 226 6.70 -30.96 35.61
C LYS A 226 5.93 -32.17 36.14
N MET A 227 6.41 -33.34 35.77
CA MET A 227 6.52 -34.52 36.65
C MET A 227 7.82 -35.23 36.24
N PRO A 228 8.54 -35.96 37.11
CA PRO A 228 8.04 -36.70 38.29
C PRO A 228 8.91 -36.49 39.55
N GLN A 229 8.50 -37.02 40.70
CA GLN A 229 9.28 -37.89 41.63
C GLN A 229 8.32 -38.32 42.76
N LEU A 230 7.94 -39.61 42.82
CA LEU A 230 8.57 -40.63 43.65
C LEU A 230 8.67 -40.25 45.13
N GLN A 231 7.74 -40.78 45.94
CA GLN A 231 8.08 -41.16 47.30
C GLN A 231 7.25 -42.37 47.74
N GLN A 232 7.95 -43.51 47.77
CA GLN A 232 7.67 -44.62 48.65
C GLN A 232 7.81 -44.15 50.11
N ARG A 233 6.79 -44.37 50.93
CA ARG A 233 6.86 -45.06 52.22
C ARG A 233 5.48 -45.16 52.84
#